data_AF-A0A553PPV0-F1
#
_entry.id   AF-A0A553PPV0-F1
#
_cell.length_a   1.000
_cell.length_b   1.000
_cell.length_c   1.000
_cell.angle_alpha   90.00
_cell.angle_beta   90.00
_cell.angle_gamma   90.00
#
_symmetry.space_group_name_H-M   'P 1'
#
loop_
_entity.id
_entity.type
_entity.pdbx_description
1 polymer ?
#
loop_
_entity_poly.entity_id
_entity_poly.type
_entity_poly.pdbx_seq_one_letter_code
_entity_poly.pdbx_strand_id
1 'polypeptide(L)'
;MSAIGTLDDIPLHPLDVSPQLASNVTSAGQSINVTLVMLSRKSAKLIWSPEGAFFGRDFEIVFTPEDSNYKVVISLSDPVENFVHLHDLRPYTHYHLIVRSRNAITGAAQLHVSLNFSTSVMSPNEIVIPPPLEFSRVQADEVFIVILVLIVWAGAVYVFFNQW
;
A
#
# COMPACT_ATOMS: atom_id res chain seq x y z
N MET A 1 -24.09 51.93 -34.09
CA MET A 1 -24.54 51.88 -32.68
C MET A 1 -25.41 50.64 -32.49
N SER A 2 -25.18 49.67 -31.62
CA SER A 2 -24.01 49.13 -30.94
C SER A 2 -24.43 47.69 -30.64
N ALA A 3 -23.70 46.69 -31.15
CA ALA A 3 -23.87 45.30 -30.72
C ALA A 3 -23.13 45.16 -29.38
N ILE A 4 -23.85 44.78 -28.33
CA ILE A 4 -23.27 44.42 -27.04
C ILE A 4 -23.49 42.92 -26.87
N GLY A 5 -22.41 42.17 -26.98
CA GLY A 5 -22.32 40.80 -26.50
C GLY A 5 -21.74 40.73 -25.10
N THR A 6 -21.74 39.50 -24.56
CA THR A 6 -21.02 38.98 -23.38
C THR A 6 -21.64 39.23 -22.00
N LEU A 7 -22.02 38.14 -21.30
CA LEU A 7 -21.16 37.56 -20.27
C LEU A 7 -21.67 36.14 -19.87
N ASP A 8 -21.00 35.13 -20.42
CA ASP A 8 -20.67 33.81 -19.86
C ASP A 8 -21.47 33.29 -18.65
N ASP A 9 -22.51 32.48 -18.93
CA ASP A 9 -22.91 31.38 -18.05
C ASP A 9 -21.90 30.23 -18.25
N ILE A 10 -20.88 30.18 -17.40
CA ILE A 10 -19.95 29.05 -17.32
C ILE A 10 -20.67 27.92 -16.58
N PRO A 11 -20.93 26.75 -17.21
CA PRO A 11 -21.37 25.58 -16.45
C PRO A 11 -20.19 25.14 -15.58
N LEU A 12 -20.34 25.20 -14.26
CA LEU A 12 -19.42 24.55 -13.33
C LEU A 12 -19.43 23.05 -13.62
N HIS A 13 -18.45 22.61 -14.40
CA HIS A 13 -18.18 21.19 -14.61
C HIS A 13 -17.78 20.62 -13.25
N PRO A 14 -18.48 19.58 -12.72
CA PRO A 14 -17.96 18.87 -11.57
C PRO A 14 -16.59 18.31 -11.97
N LEU A 15 -15.56 18.62 -11.17
CA LEU A 15 -14.28 17.94 -11.24
C LEU A 15 -14.59 16.46 -11.06
N ASP A 16 -14.36 15.68 -12.12
CA ASP A 16 -14.49 14.23 -12.13
C ASP A 16 -13.48 13.66 -11.13
N VAL A 17 -13.90 13.50 -9.89
CA VAL A 17 -13.16 12.80 -8.84
C VAL A 17 -13.33 11.29 -9.09
N SER A 18 -12.83 10.82 -10.24
CA SER A 18 -12.88 9.39 -10.57
C SER A 18 -11.79 8.64 -9.79
N PRO A 19 -12.13 7.77 -8.83
CA PRO A 19 -11.20 6.75 -8.35
C PRO A 19 -10.79 5.90 -9.57
N GLN A 20 -9.51 5.95 -9.92
CA GLN A 20 -9.02 5.50 -11.23
C GLN A 20 -9.13 3.98 -11.45
N LEU A 21 -9.35 3.18 -10.40
CA LEU A 21 -9.76 1.79 -10.59
C LEU A 21 -10.39 1.20 -9.32
N ALA A 22 -11.69 0.92 -9.40
CA ALA A 22 -12.37 0.00 -8.48
C ALA A 22 -12.58 -1.31 -9.25
N SER A 23 -11.94 -2.39 -8.80
CA SER A 23 -12.14 -3.72 -9.40
C SER A 23 -12.86 -4.61 -8.39
N ASN A 24 -14.06 -5.05 -8.75
CA ASN A 24 -14.74 -6.15 -8.07
C ASN A 24 -14.29 -7.43 -8.77
N VAL A 25 -13.44 -8.24 -8.12
CA VAL A 25 -13.02 -9.52 -8.67
C VAL A 25 -13.40 -10.63 -7.70
N THR A 26 -14.15 -11.57 -8.23
CA THR A 26 -14.78 -12.69 -7.51
C THR A 26 -13.90 -13.93 -7.63
N SER A 27 -13.57 -14.57 -6.50
CA SER A 27 -13.15 -15.96 -6.48
C SER A 27 -13.95 -16.72 -5.42
N ALA A 28 -14.56 -17.84 -5.83
CA ALA A 28 -15.36 -18.73 -4.97
C ALA A 28 -16.57 -18.07 -4.27
N GLY A 29 -17.24 -17.12 -4.93
CA GLY A 29 -18.50 -16.53 -4.42
C GLY A 29 -18.33 -15.47 -3.33
N GLN A 30 -17.10 -15.07 -3.02
CA GLN A 30 -16.80 -14.01 -2.06
C GLN A 30 -15.90 -12.98 -2.73
N SER A 31 -16.42 -11.77 -2.96
CA SER A 31 -15.69 -10.65 -3.54
C SER A 31 -15.24 -9.70 -2.45
N ILE A 32 -14.03 -9.17 -2.58
CA ILE A 32 -13.65 -7.95 -1.86
C ILE A 32 -13.59 -6.81 -2.86
N ASN A 33 -13.99 -5.61 -2.42
CA ASN A 33 -13.84 -4.42 -3.24
C ASN A 33 -12.46 -3.85 -2.99
N VAL A 34 -11.69 -3.70 -4.07
CA VAL A 34 -10.36 -3.10 -4.03
C VAL A 34 -10.37 -1.85 -4.89
N THR A 35 -9.93 -0.74 -4.29
CA THR A 35 -9.81 0.56 -4.93
C THR A 35 -8.36 0.99 -4.88
N LEU A 36 -7.83 1.42 -6.02
CA LEU A 36 -6.50 2.01 -6.10
C LEU A 36 -6.59 3.51 -6.35
N VAL A 37 -5.83 4.27 -5.56
CA VAL A 37 -5.71 5.73 -5.67
C VAL A 37 -4.25 6.09 -5.93
N MET A 38 -3.97 6.79 -7.02
CA MET A 38 -2.63 7.27 -7.33
C MET A 38 -2.29 8.52 -6.51
N LEU A 39 -1.28 8.43 -5.64
CA LEU A 39 -0.83 9.54 -4.80
C LEU A 39 0.25 10.37 -5.51
N SER A 40 1.15 9.71 -6.24
CA SER A 40 2.19 10.34 -7.04
C SER A 40 2.62 9.40 -8.17
N ARG A 41 3.53 9.84 -9.05
CA ARG A 41 4.12 8.97 -10.08
C ARG A 41 4.97 7.84 -9.50
N LYS A 42 5.27 7.85 -8.19
CA LYS A 42 6.09 6.85 -7.49
C LYS A 42 5.36 6.15 -6.33
N SER A 43 4.12 6.55 -6.05
CA SER A 43 3.37 6.02 -4.92
C SER A 43 1.87 5.94 -5.19
N ALA A 44 1.23 4.92 -4.64
CA ALA A 44 -0.21 4.71 -4.73
C ALA A 44 -0.74 4.20 -3.38
N LYS A 45 -2.04 4.37 -3.16
CA LYS A 45 -2.75 3.85 -2.00
C LYS A 45 -3.74 2.80 -2.48
N LEU A 46 -3.56 1.58 -2.00
CA LEU A 46 -4.51 0.49 -2.20
C LEU A 46 -5.46 0.49 -1.01
N ILE A 47 -6.75 0.48 -1.26
CA ILE A 47 -7.80 0.46 -0.24
C ILE A 47 -8.67 -0.76 -0.50
N TRP A 48 -8.99 -1.52 0.54
CA TRP A 48 -9.86 -2.68 0.45
C TRP A 48 -10.81 -2.75 1.64
N SER A 49 -11.98 -3.35 1.43
CA SER A 49 -12.89 -3.72 2.52
C SER A 49 -12.98 -5.23 2.58
N PRO A 50 -12.29 -5.89 3.55
CA PRO A 50 -12.42 -7.33 3.70
C PRO A 50 -13.81 -7.63 4.27
N GLU A 51 -14.63 -8.38 3.54
CA GLU A 51 -15.94 -8.81 4.01
C GLU A 51 -15.92 -10.29 4.44
N GLY A 52 -16.46 -10.57 5.62
CA GLY A 52 -16.75 -11.92 6.08
C GLY A 52 -15.52 -12.80 6.30
N ALA A 53 -15.31 -13.80 5.44
CA ALA A 53 -14.41 -14.91 5.76
C ALA A 53 -12.93 -14.52 5.73
N PHE A 54 -12.57 -13.35 5.19
CA PHE A 54 -11.19 -12.92 4.98
C PHE A 54 -10.53 -12.25 6.19
N PHE A 55 -11.27 -11.92 7.25
CA PHE A 55 -10.66 -11.39 8.49
C PHE A 55 -9.67 -12.40 9.10
N GLY A 56 -8.57 -11.92 9.68
CA GLY A 56 -7.59 -12.80 10.32
C GLY A 56 -6.67 -13.56 9.36
N ARG A 57 -6.75 -13.32 8.04
CA ARG A 57 -5.97 -14.06 7.04
C ARG A 57 -4.74 -13.29 6.58
N ASP A 58 -3.67 -14.03 6.31
CA ASP A 58 -2.48 -13.51 5.66
C ASP A 58 -2.72 -13.28 4.17
N PHE A 59 -2.36 -12.09 3.71
CA PHE A 59 -2.39 -11.73 2.30
C PHE A 59 -1.00 -11.39 1.79
N GLU A 60 -0.90 -11.42 0.47
CA GLU A 60 0.20 -10.82 -0.25
C GLU A 60 -0.35 -9.95 -1.37
N ILE A 61 0.28 -8.79 -1.54
CA ILE A 61 0.04 -7.86 -2.64
C ILE A 61 1.25 -7.98 -3.55
N VAL A 62 1.01 -8.35 -4.80
CA VAL A 62 2.04 -8.53 -5.81
C VAL A 62 1.80 -7.51 -6.90
N PHE A 63 2.80 -6.73 -7.27
CA PHE A 63 2.70 -5.85 -8.44
C PHE A 63 3.90 -6.00 -9.36
N THR A 64 3.60 -6.12 -10.65
CA THR A 64 4.57 -6.41 -11.71
C THR A 64 4.44 -5.33 -12.79
N PRO A 65 5.51 -4.62 -13.15
CA PRO A 65 5.48 -3.75 -14.33
C PRO A 65 5.32 -4.59 -15.60
N GLU A 66 4.53 -4.10 -16.55
CA GLU A 66 4.21 -4.82 -17.80
C GLU A 66 5.45 -5.16 -18.63
N ASP A 67 6.41 -4.21 -18.70
CA ASP A 67 7.64 -4.34 -19.49
C ASP A 67 8.82 -4.96 -18.71
N SER A 68 8.54 -5.75 -17.67
CA SER A 68 9.56 -6.22 -16.73
C SER A 68 9.36 -7.65 -16.23
N ASN A 69 10.48 -8.31 -15.90
CA ASN A 69 10.50 -9.64 -15.29
C ASN A 69 10.59 -9.62 -13.75
N TYR A 70 10.72 -8.45 -13.12
CA TYR A 70 10.70 -8.35 -11.65
C TYR A 70 9.27 -8.13 -11.14
N LYS A 71 8.99 -8.62 -9.93
CA LYS A 71 7.75 -8.34 -9.19
C LYS A 71 8.10 -7.85 -7.80
N VAL A 72 7.27 -6.97 -7.26
CA VAL A 72 7.36 -6.53 -5.87
C VAL A 72 6.26 -7.23 -5.09
N VAL A 73 6.60 -7.74 -3.90
CA VAL A 73 5.68 -8.50 -3.05
C VAL A 73 5.64 -7.86 -1.67
N ILE A 74 4.46 -7.43 -1.26
CA ILE A 74 4.19 -6.93 0.09
C ILE A 74 3.41 -8.00 0.83
N SER A 75 3.95 -8.38 1.98
CA SER A 75 3.41 -9.44 2.83
C SER A 75 2.66 -8.82 4.00
N LEU A 76 1.34 -9.06 4.09
CA LEU A 76 0.49 -8.60 5.18
C LEU A 76 0.07 -9.77 6.06
N SER A 77 0.27 -9.64 7.36
CA SER A 77 -0.16 -10.62 8.36
C SER A 77 -1.25 -10.01 9.22
N ASP A 78 -2.40 -10.66 9.24
CA ASP A 78 -3.64 -10.19 9.88
C ASP A 78 -3.88 -8.67 9.71
N PRO A 79 -4.13 -8.19 8.48
CA PRO A 79 -4.29 -6.77 8.24
C PRO A 79 -5.59 -6.27 8.87
N VAL A 80 -5.43 -5.54 9.98
CA VAL A 80 -6.50 -4.78 10.65
C VAL A 80 -6.83 -3.50 9.85
N GLU A 81 -5.85 -2.97 9.13
CA GLU A 81 -6.00 -1.80 8.27
C GLU A 81 -6.68 -2.14 6.95
N ASN A 82 -7.46 -1.17 6.45
CA ASN A 82 -8.19 -1.25 5.19
C ASN A 82 -7.41 -0.62 4.03
N PHE A 83 -6.14 -0.27 4.21
CA PHE A 83 -5.30 0.29 3.16
C PHE A 83 -3.83 -0.11 3.27
N VAL A 84 -3.09 0.01 2.17
CA VAL A 84 -1.62 -0.10 2.11
C VAL A 84 -1.07 0.92 1.13
N HIS A 85 0.08 1.50 1.49
CA HIS A 85 0.85 2.37 0.62
C HIS A 85 1.80 1.55 -0.27
N LEU A 86 1.60 1.66 -1.58
CA LEU A 86 2.54 1.21 -2.58
C LEU A 86 3.59 2.31 -2.79
N HIS A 87 4.85 1.94 -2.72
CA HIS A 87 6.01 2.83 -2.79
C HIS A 87 7.00 2.34 -3.84
N ASP A 88 7.96 3.19 -4.19
CA ASP A 88 9.03 2.91 -5.16
C ASP A 88 8.53 2.46 -6.55
N LEU A 89 7.37 2.96 -6.95
CA LEU A 89 6.83 2.71 -8.29
C LEU A 89 7.67 3.47 -9.32
N ARG A 90 7.95 2.82 -10.46
CA ARG A 90 8.51 3.50 -11.63
C ARG A 90 7.48 4.48 -12.21
N PRO A 91 7.86 5.75 -12.44
CA PRO A 91 7.03 6.71 -13.13
C PRO A 91 6.61 6.26 -14.53
N TYR A 92 5.42 6.68 -14.98
CA TYR A 92 4.90 6.44 -16.33
C TYR A 92 4.88 4.98 -16.79
N THR A 93 4.74 4.07 -15.83
CA THR A 93 4.78 2.61 -16.05
C THR A 93 3.41 2.00 -15.74
N HIS A 94 3.00 1.03 -16.55
CA HIS A 94 1.82 0.18 -16.33
C HIS A 94 2.17 -1.01 -15.45
N TYR A 95 1.28 -1.32 -14.51
CA TYR A 95 1.45 -2.38 -13.53
C TYR A 95 0.24 -3.30 -13.53
N HIS A 96 0.51 -4.59 -13.41
CA HIS A 96 -0.46 -5.60 -13.05
C HIS A 96 -0.34 -5.88 -11.54
N LEU A 97 -1.41 -5.61 -10.79
CA LEU A 97 -1.49 -5.82 -9.34
C LEU A 97 -2.39 -7.00 -9.03
N ILE A 98 -1.95 -7.84 -8.10
CA ILE A 98 -2.65 -9.02 -7.61
C ILE A 98 -2.69 -8.98 -6.09
N VAL A 99 -3.87 -9.14 -5.50
CA VAL A 99 -4.06 -9.38 -4.07
C VAL A 99 -4.50 -10.82 -3.90
N ARG A 100 -3.76 -11.60 -3.10
CA ARG A 100 -4.08 -13.01 -2.88
C ARG A 100 -3.80 -13.48 -1.46
N SER A 101 -4.41 -14.59 -1.07
CA SER A 101 -4.12 -15.26 0.20
C SER A 101 -2.74 -15.91 0.18
N ARG A 102 -1.91 -15.67 1.21
CA ARG A 102 -0.57 -16.28 1.30
C ARG A 102 -0.65 -17.77 1.69
N ASN A 103 -1.50 -18.07 2.66
CA ASN A 103 -1.69 -19.41 3.21
C ASN A 103 -3.07 -19.92 2.83
N ALA A 104 -3.21 -20.41 1.59
CA ALA A 104 -4.45 -21.01 1.14
C ALA A 104 -4.63 -22.38 1.80
N ILE A 105 -5.47 -22.46 2.83
CA ILE A 105 -5.89 -23.76 3.41
C ILE A 105 -6.75 -24.47 2.37
N THR A 106 -6.42 -25.73 2.07
CA THR A 106 -7.17 -26.57 1.13
C THR A 106 -8.64 -26.63 1.55
N GLY A 107 -9.56 -26.13 0.71
CA GLY A 107 -10.99 -26.06 0.98
C GLY A 107 -11.49 -24.75 1.62
N ALA A 108 -10.61 -23.82 1.98
CA ALA A 108 -11.01 -22.48 2.41
C ALA A 108 -11.20 -21.52 1.21
N ALA A 109 -12.03 -20.49 1.39
CA ALA A 109 -12.21 -19.44 0.39
C ALA A 109 -10.87 -18.73 0.11
N GLN A 110 -10.38 -18.84 -1.13
CA GLN A 110 -9.16 -18.20 -1.57
C GLN A 110 -9.46 -16.80 -2.10
N LEU A 111 -8.65 -15.83 -1.67
CA LEU A 111 -8.70 -14.48 -2.22
C LEU A 111 -7.85 -14.41 -3.49
N HIS A 112 -8.42 -13.93 -4.58
CA HIS A 112 -7.68 -13.56 -5.77
C HIS A 112 -8.33 -12.35 -6.46
N VAL A 113 -7.67 -11.21 -6.38
CA VAL A 113 -8.09 -9.97 -7.04
C VAL A 113 -6.96 -9.48 -7.93
N SER A 114 -7.25 -9.15 -9.17
CA SER A 114 -6.29 -8.59 -10.12
C SER A 114 -6.78 -7.28 -10.70
N LEU A 115 -5.92 -6.26 -10.76
CA LEU A 115 -6.23 -4.96 -11.35
C LEU A 115 -5.01 -4.39 -12.07
N ASN A 116 -5.25 -3.60 -13.11
CA ASN A 116 -4.19 -2.97 -13.91
C ASN A 116 -4.17 -1.48 -13.70
N PHE A 117 -3.06 -0.91 -13.27
CA PHE A 117 -2.97 0.53 -13.03
C PHE A 117 -1.78 1.17 -13.73
N SER A 118 -1.86 2.48 -13.94
CA SER A 118 -0.81 3.27 -14.57
C SER A 118 -0.35 4.36 -13.63
N THR A 119 0.96 4.60 -13.57
CA THR A 119 1.55 5.72 -12.82
C THR A 119 1.60 7.02 -13.65
N SER A 120 1.01 7.02 -14.84
CA SER A 120 0.86 8.20 -15.71
C SER A 120 -0.27 9.12 -15.25
N VAL A 121 -1.33 8.55 -14.66
CA VAL A 121 -2.50 9.25 -14.16
C VAL A 121 -2.28 9.64 -12.70
N MET A 122 -2.47 10.92 -12.39
CA MET A 122 -2.41 11.46 -11.03
C MET A 122 -3.84 11.72 -10.57
N SER A 123 -4.21 11.28 -9.36
CA SER A 123 -5.50 11.71 -8.81
C SER A 123 -5.39 13.20 -8.45
N PRO A 124 -6.22 14.08 -9.04
CA PRO A 124 -6.14 15.50 -8.76
C PRO A 124 -6.89 15.79 -7.45
N ASN A 125 -6.21 15.71 -6.29
CA ASN A 125 -6.44 16.59 -5.10
C ASN A 125 -5.97 16.08 -3.72
N GLU A 126 -5.21 15.00 -3.56
CA GLU A 126 -4.56 14.80 -2.25
C GLU A 126 -3.33 15.71 -2.11
N ILE A 127 -3.49 16.80 -1.34
CA ILE A 127 -2.36 17.47 -0.69
C ILE A 127 -1.64 16.37 0.07
N VAL A 128 -0.49 15.94 -0.44
CA VAL A 128 0.38 14.97 0.22
C VAL A 128 0.92 15.66 1.48
N ILE A 129 0.17 15.54 2.58
CA ILE A 129 0.76 15.69 3.91
C ILE A 129 1.68 14.47 4.02
N PRO A 130 3.01 14.66 4.09
CA PRO A 130 3.90 13.53 4.31
C PRO A 130 3.40 12.78 5.55
N PRO A 131 3.30 11.44 5.51
CA PRO A 131 2.97 10.69 6.71
C PRO A 131 3.93 11.14 7.82
N PRO A 132 3.47 11.32 9.07
CA PRO A 132 4.38 11.55 10.19
C PRO A 132 5.45 10.45 10.13
N LEU A 133 6.69 10.82 10.47
CA LEU A 133 7.84 9.92 10.45
C LEU A 133 7.57 8.71 11.38
N GLU A 134 6.86 7.72 10.85
CA GLU A 134 6.70 6.40 11.40
C GLU A 134 8.05 5.73 11.16
N PHE A 135 9.00 5.99 12.07
CA PHE A 135 10.20 5.18 12.16
C PHE A 135 9.72 3.74 12.23
N SER A 136 10.02 2.97 11.18
CA SER A 136 9.71 1.56 11.06
C SER A 136 9.93 0.92 12.44
N ARG A 137 8.83 0.50 13.07
CA ARG A 137 8.82 -0.07 14.44
C ARG A 137 9.85 -1.20 14.59
N VAL A 138 10.21 -1.83 13.47
CA VAL A 138 11.22 -2.87 13.34
C VAL A 138 12.64 -2.39 13.70
N GLN A 139 12.98 -1.11 13.56
CA GLN A 139 14.32 -0.60 13.94
C GLN A 139 14.47 -0.25 15.42
N ALA A 140 13.38 0.03 16.15
CA ALA A 140 13.46 0.39 17.57
C ALA A 140 13.70 -0.85 18.47
N ASP A 141 13.02 -1.96 18.17
CA ASP A 141 13.11 -3.18 18.97
C ASP A 141 14.46 -3.91 18.78
N GLU A 142 15.05 -3.86 17.58
CA GLU A 142 16.33 -4.50 17.28
C GLU A 142 17.51 -3.78 17.97
N VAL A 143 17.55 -2.45 17.87
CA VAL A 143 18.62 -1.64 18.48
C VAL A 143 18.61 -1.74 20.00
N PHE A 144 17.43 -1.87 20.61
CA PHE A 144 17.29 -2.02 22.06
C PHE A 144 17.98 -3.30 22.58
N ILE A 145 17.80 -4.43 21.90
CA ILE A 145 18.40 -5.71 22.29
C ILE A 145 19.93 -5.64 22.19
N VAL A 146 20.45 -5.06 21.11
CA VAL A 146 21.91 -4.94 20.89
C VAL A 146 22.58 -4.12 21.99
N ILE A 147 21.96 -3.01 22.42
CA ILE A 147 22.48 -2.16 23.51
C ILE A 147 22.46 -2.91 24.85
N LEU A 148 21.37 -3.62 25.15
CA LEU A 148 21.24 -4.37 26.40
C LEU A 148 22.31 -5.48 26.48
N VAL A 149 22.53 -6.21 25.38
CA VAL A 149 23.60 -7.23 25.29
C VAL A 149 24.98 -6.60 25.48
N LEU A 150 25.25 -5.44 24.87
CA LEU A 150 26.53 -4.73 25.01
C LEU A 150 26.80 -4.30 26.45
N ILE A 151 25.80 -3.83 27.20
CA ILE A 151 25.94 -3.45 28.61
C ILE A 151 26.27 -4.68 29.47
N VAL A 152 25.55 -5.79 29.26
CA VAL A 152 25.81 -7.05 29.98
C VAL A 152 27.22 -7.56 29.69
N TRP A 153 27.64 -7.54 28.43
CA TRP A 153 29.00 -7.92 28.04
C TRP A 153 30.07 -7.00 28.64
N ALA A 154 29.87 -5.69 28.59
CA ALA A 154 30.80 -4.73 29.19
C ALA A 154 30.92 -4.94 30.71
N GLY A 155 29.80 -5.22 31.39
CA GLY A 155 29.79 -5.56 32.81
C GLY A 155 30.56 -6.84 33.12
N ALA A 156 30.36 -7.91 32.34
CA ALA A 156 31.10 -9.15 32.50
C ALA A 156 32.61 -8.96 32.33
N VAL A 157 33.02 -8.21 31.30
CA VAL A 157 34.43 -7.85 31.06
C VAL A 157 34.99 -7.00 32.20
N TYR A 158 34.23 -6.01 32.68
CA TYR A 158 34.63 -5.18 33.81
C TYR A 158 34.85 -5.99 35.09
N VAL A 159 33.92 -6.88 35.42
CA VAL A 159 34.06 -7.76 36.60
C VAL A 159 35.26 -8.69 36.46
N PHE A 160 35.50 -9.23 35.27
CA PHE A 160 36.64 -10.10 35.00
C PHE A 160 37.98 -9.41 35.26
N PHE A 161 38.15 -8.17 34.78
CA PHE A 161 39.37 -7.39 35.02
C PHE A 161 39.47 -6.80 36.42
N ASN A 162 38.36 -6.60 37.13
CA ASN A 162 38.37 -6.07 38.50
C ASN A 162 38.56 -7.17 39.57
N GLN A 163 38.53 -8.45 39.18
CA GLN A 163 38.78 -9.59 40.08
C GLN A 163 40.14 -10.27 39.85
N TRP A 164 40.99 -9.73 38.96
CA TRP A 164 42.39 -10.13 38.75
C TRP A 164 43.31 -8.95 39.06
#